data_AF-W1IBH6-F1
#
_entry.id   AF-W1IBH6-F1
#
_cell.length_a   1.000
_cell.length_b   1.000
_cell.length_c   1.000
_cell.angle_alpha   90.00
_cell.angle_beta   90.00
_cell.angle_gamma   90.00
#
_symmetry.space_group_name_H-M   'P 1'
#
loop_
_entity.id
_entity.type
_entity.pdbx_description
1 polymer ?
#
loop_
_entity_poly.entity_id
_entity_poly.type
_entity_poly.pdbx_seq_one_letter_code
_entity_poly.pdbx_strand_id
1 'polypeptide(L)'
;MISKKDTIRTLEGDINACLKDNGEKPFKWKKGNIAALSAYIAKAGEGQKITTMPKGDKAIAWYNRGKNFFYAKRGQLNLSCADCHVYNGSKWIRGDHLGPAVGHTTHVPIYRSKWGGLGTLHRRYGGCNKNIRAKPFKAQSDEYKALEYFEATMSNGLELNGPGARK
;
A
#
# COMPACT_ATOMS: atom_id res chain seq x y z
N MET A 1 11.90 1.16 -4.51
CA MET A 1 13.36 1.12 -4.77
C MET A 1 14.03 0.32 -3.64
N ILE A 2 15.03 -0.52 -3.94
CA ILE A 2 15.79 -1.26 -2.91
C ILE A 2 16.74 -0.29 -2.21
N SER A 3 16.76 -0.31 -0.88
CA SER A 3 17.65 0.51 -0.04
C SER A 3 19.03 -0.13 0.10
N LYS A 4 20.01 0.66 0.58
CA LYS A 4 21.34 0.16 0.99
C LYS A 4 21.28 -0.96 2.05
N LYS A 5 20.16 -1.16 2.75
CA LYS A 5 19.93 -2.21 3.76
C LYS A 5 19.20 -3.45 3.21
N ASP A 6 19.24 -3.68 1.90
CA ASP A 6 18.62 -4.83 1.22
C ASP A 6 17.09 -4.98 1.42
N THR A 7 16.44 -3.87 1.78
CA THR A 7 14.98 -3.78 1.96
C THR A 7 14.37 -2.81 0.97
N ILE A 8 13.10 -3.01 0.62
CA ILE A 8 12.28 -2.02 -0.09
C ILE A 8 12.09 -0.76 0.77
N ARG A 9 12.21 0.41 0.13
CA ARG A 9 11.83 1.72 0.68
C ARG A 9 10.36 2.03 0.34
N THR A 10 9.65 2.57 1.31
CA THR A 10 8.29 3.11 1.17
C THR A 10 8.32 4.60 1.50
N LEU A 11 7.34 5.38 1.03
CA LEU A 11 7.28 6.80 1.31
C LEU A 11 7.24 7.08 2.82
N GLU A 12 6.39 6.37 3.56
CA GLU A 12 6.34 6.53 5.01
C GLU A 12 7.65 6.12 5.68
N GLY A 13 8.29 5.06 5.17
CA GLY A 13 9.59 4.61 5.64
C GLY A 13 10.66 5.69 5.51
N ASP A 14 10.67 6.40 4.39
CA ASP A 14 11.61 7.49 4.10
C ASP A 14 11.33 8.74 4.94
N ILE A 15 10.06 9.10 5.14
CA ILE A 15 9.67 10.18 6.06
C ILE A 15 10.23 9.92 7.46
N ASN A 16 9.98 8.72 8.01
CA ASN A 16 10.43 8.38 9.36
C ASN A 16 11.95 8.19 9.46
N ALA A 17 12.63 7.84 8.36
CA ALA A 17 14.09 7.84 8.32
C ALA A 17 14.63 9.27 8.41
N CYS A 18 14.09 10.19 7.60
CA CYS A 18 14.45 11.60 7.63
C CYS A 18 14.22 12.25 9.00
N LEU A 19 13.08 11.98 9.65
CA LEU A 19 12.82 12.46 11.02
C LEU A 19 13.90 11.98 12.00
N LYS A 20 14.27 10.70 11.95
CA LYS A 20 15.31 10.15 12.83
C LYS A 20 16.68 10.75 12.57
N ASP A 21 17.03 10.93 11.31
CA ASP A 21 18.31 11.52 10.91
C ASP A 21 18.40 12.99 11.37
N ASN A 22 17.25 13.68 11.49
CA ASN A 22 17.14 15.02 12.07
C ASN A 22 16.99 15.04 13.61
N GLY A 23 17.05 13.90 14.29
CA GLY A 23 16.87 13.82 15.75
C GLY A 23 15.41 13.96 16.23
N GLU A 24 14.44 13.92 15.33
CA GLU A 24 13.02 14.02 15.63
C GLU A 24 12.39 12.66 15.94
N LYS A 25 11.26 12.69 16.67
CA LYS A 25 10.53 11.47 17.02
C LYS A 25 9.77 10.94 15.78
N PRO A 26 9.96 9.66 15.41
CA PRO A 26 9.26 9.09 14.27
C PRO A 26 7.74 9.03 14.51
N PHE A 27 6.98 9.28 13.45
CA PHE A 27 5.53 9.17 13.47
C PHE A 27 5.06 7.72 13.53
N LYS A 28 3.84 7.51 14.06
CA LYS A 28 3.14 6.22 13.97
C LYS A 28 2.70 5.97 12.53
N TRP A 29 2.87 4.74 12.04
CA TRP A 29 2.79 4.37 10.61
C TRP A 29 1.44 4.43 9.88
N LYS A 30 0.30 4.49 10.59
CA LYS A 30 -1.01 4.18 9.98
C LYS A 30 -1.90 5.40 9.72
N LYS A 31 -1.81 6.43 10.57
CA LYS A 31 -2.73 7.57 10.61
C LYS A 31 -2.06 8.77 11.30
N GLY A 32 -2.68 9.94 11.24
CA GLY A 32 -2.17 11.18 11.84
C GLY A 32 -1.07 11.79 10.98
N ASN A 33 -0.04 12.37 11.61
CA ASN A 33 0.99 13.17 10.95
C ASN A 33 1.67 12.44 9.78
N ILE A 34 1.93 11.13 9.89
CA ILE A 34 2.50 10.37 8.77
C ILE A 34 1.59 10.40 7.54
N ALA A 35 0.27 10.26 7.73
CA ALA A 35 -0.68 10.19 6.64
C ALA A 35 -0.93 11.59 6.06
N ALA A 36 -0.87 12.64 6.89
CA ALA A 36 -0.97 14.02 6.44
C ALA A 36 0.25 14.42 5.60
N LEU A 37 1.46 14.12 6.07
CA LEU A 37 2.69 14.43 5.34
C LEU A 37 2.82 13.59 4.05
N SER A 38 2.53 12.29 4.12
CA SER A 38 2.45 11.46 2.91
C SER A 38 1.41 11.99 1.91
N ALA A 39 0.29 12.55 2.38
CA ALA A 39 -0.74 13.10 1.50
C ALA A 39 -0.26 14.39 0.82
N TYR A 40 0.46 15.25 1.54
CA TYR A 40 1.09 16.43 0.95
C TYR A 40 2.09 16.05 -0.15
N ILE A 41 2.96 15.07 0.11
CA ILE A 41 3.93 14.59 -0.88
C ILE A 41 3.22 13.92 -2.07
N ALA A 42 2.19 13.11 -1.83
CA ALA A 42 1.41 12.49 -2.90
C ALA A 42 0.74 13.52 -3.80
N LYS A 43 0.21 14.61 -3.22
CA LYS A 43 -0.39 15.72 -3.97
C LYS A 43 0.64 16.45 -4.84
N ALA A 44 1.86 16.64 -4.34
CA ALA A 44 2.94 17.26 -5.11
C ALA A 44 3.37 16.41 -6.31
N GLY A 45 3.16 15.09 -6.26
CA GLY A 45 3.44 14.15 -7.35
C GLY A 45 2.25 13.90 -8.29
N GLU A 46 1.11 14.58 -8.12
CA GLU A 46 -0.08 14.36 -8.95
C GLU A 46 0.20 14.56 -10.44
N GLY A 47 -0.35 13.68 -11.28
CA GLY A 47 -0.11 13.65 -12.72
C GLY A 47 1.21 13.00 -13.14
N GLN A 48 2.15 12.78 -12.21
CA GLN A 48 3.35 11.98 -12.51
C GLN A 48 2.99 10.49 -12.65
N LYS A 49 3.69 9.80 -13.53
CA LYS A 49 3.50 8.36 -13.75
C LYS A 49 4.28 7.54 -12.73
N ILE A 50 3.69 6.45 -12.27
CA ILE A 50 4.40 5.42 -11.52
C ILE A 50 5.43 4.77 -12.46
N THR A 51 6.71 4.76 -12.06
CA THR A 51 7.83 4.19 -12.84
C THR A 51 8.48 3.00 -12.15
N THR A 52 7.77 2.35 -11.23
CA THR A 52 8.31 1.30 -10.36
C THR A 52 8.39 -0.04 -11.10
N MET A 53 9.59 -0.41 -11.57
CA MET A 53 9.84 -1.72 -12.20
C MET A 53 10.95 -2.48 -11.46
N PRO A 54 10.81 -3.80 -11.26
CA PRO A 54 11.87 -4.63 -10.69
C PRO A 54 13.04 -4.73 -11.66
N LYS A 55 14.24 -4.45 -11.15
CA LYS A 55 15.51 -4.56 -11.87
C LYS A 55 16.51 -5.34 -11.01
N GLY A 56 17.05 -6.43 -11.56
CA GLY A 56 17.97 -7.35 -10.87
C GLY A 56 17.27 -8.34 -9.92
N ASP A 57 17.98 -9.40 -9.57
CA ASP A 57 17.44 -10.58 -8.88
C ASP A 57 16.79 -10.24 -7.54
N LYS A 58 17.38 -9.30 -6.80
CA LYS A 58 16.84 -8.84 -5.51
C LYS A 58 15.49 -8.15 -5.66
N ALA A 59 15.32 -7.31 -6.68
CA ALA A 59 14.06 -6.61 -6.91
C ALA A 59 12.98 -7.58 -7.36
N ILE A 60 13.38 -8.55 -8.19
CA ILE A 60 12.51 -9.65 -8.62
C ILE A 60 12.09 -10.51 -7.43
N ALA A 61 12.99 -10.80 -6.49
CA ALA A 61 12.66 -11.55 -5.27
C ALA A 61 11.63 -10.80 -4.40
N TRP A 62 11.80 -9.49 -4.21
CA TRP A 62 10.82 -8.65 -3.50
C TRP A 62 9.46 -8.58 -4.23
N TYR A 63 9.48 -8.42 -5.55
CA TYR A 63 8.29 -8.47 -6.38
C TYR A 63 7.56 -9.81 -6.24
N ASN A 64 8.28 -10.94 -6.33
CA ASN A 64 7.73 -12.28 -6.18
C ASN A 64 7.19 -12.53 -4.77
N ARG A 65 7.86 -12.02 -3.72
CA ARG A 65 7.34 -12.07 -2.34
C ARG A 65 5.99 -11.33 -2.25
N GLY A 66 5.90 -10.14 -2.84
CA GLY A 66 4.67 -9.35 -2.90
C GLY A 66 3.57 -10.04 -3.71
N LYS A 67 3.92 -10.61 -4.86
CA LYS A 67 3.01 -11.40 -5.71
C LYS A 67 2.47 -12.61 -4.94
N ASN A 68 3.33 -13.39 -4.29
CA ASN A 68 2.92 -14.53 -3.48
C ASN A 68 1.98 -14.09 -2.35
N PHE A 69 2.26 -12.95 -1.70
CA PHE A 69 1.34 -12.36 -0.73
C PHE A 69 0.01 -11.93 -1.37
N PHE A 70 0.00 -11.36 -2.56
CA PHE A 70 -1.23 -10.90 -3.19
C PHE A 70 -2.18 -12.08 -3.52
N TYR A 71 -1.63 -13.19 -3.99
CA TYR A 71 -2.40 -14.37 -4.44
C TYR A 71 -2.62 -15.44 -3.37
N ALA A 72 -1.83 -15.48 -2.30
CA ALA A 72 -2.00 -16.50 -1.26
C ALA A 72 -3.30 -16.29 -0.46
N LYS A 73 -4.06 -17.37 -0.29
CA LYS A 73 -5.25 -17.41 0.56
C LYS A 73 -4.86 -17.39 2.04
N ARG A 74 -5.65 -16.71 2.87
CA ARG A 74 -5.41 -16.58 4.31
C ARG A 74 -6.68 -16.27 5.10
N GLY A 75 -6.58 -16.42 6.42
CA GLY A 75 -7.66 -16.17 7.36
C GLY A 75 -8.74 -17.26 7.32
N GLN A 76 -9.68 -17.20 8.25
CA GLN A 76 -10.75 -18.21 8.36
C GLN A 76 -11.62 -18.27 7.09
N LEU A 77 -11.75 -17.15 6.36
CA LEU A 77 -12.54 -17.11 5.13
C LEU A 77 -11.80 -17.68 3.90
N ASN A 78 -10.52 -18.03 4.03
CA ASN A 78 -9.69 -18.61 2.97
C ASN A 78 -9.66 -17.77 1.67
N LEU A 79 -9.46 -16.46 1.81
CA LEU A 79 -9.46 -15.49 0.71
C LEU A 79 -8.08 -14.83 0.51
N SER A 80 -7.82 -14.39 -0.71
CA SER A 80 -6.65 -13.62 -1.14
C SER A 80 -7.06 -12.22 -1.61
N CYS A 81 -6.08 -11.35 -1.90
CA CYS A 81 -6.37 -10.05 -2.51
C CYS A 81 -6.98 -10.23 -3.91
N ALA A 82 -6.48 -11.21 -4.66
CA ALA A 82 -6.92 -11.53 -6.02
C ALA A 82 -8.38 -11.99 -6.09
N ASP A 83 -8.85 -12.75 -5.08
CA ASP A 83 -10.24 -13.20 -5.02
C ASP A 83 -11.25 -12.04 -5.11
N CYS A 84 -10.93 -10.88 -4.53
CA CYS A 84 -11.81 -9.71 -4.58
C CYS A 84 -11.42 -8.72 -5.69
N HIS A 85 -10.13 -8.44 -5.87
CA HIS A 85 -9.68 -7.31 -6.69
C HIS A 85 -9.25 -7.70 -8.11
N VAL A 86 -9.12 -8.99 -8.41
CA VAL A 86 -8.83 -9.51 -9.76
C VAL A 86 -10.05 -10.28 -10.28
N TYR A 87 -10.42 -11.39 -9.64
CA TYR A 87 -11.49 -12.27 -10.15
C TYR A 87 -12.90 -11.68 -9.98
N ASN A 88 -13.06 -10.74 -9.04
CA ASN A 88 -14.32 -10.05 -8.77
C ASN A 88 -14.15 -8.53 -8.77
N GLY A 89 -13.10 -8.01 -9.42
CA GLY A 89 -12.94 -6.57 -9.63
C GLY A 89 -14.15 -5.99 -10.34
N SER A 90 -14.56 -4.79 -9.96
CA SER A 90 -15.75 -4.08 -10.48
C SER A 90 -17.10 -4.78 -10.20
N LYS A 91 -17.12 -5.80 -9.34
CA LYS A 91 -18.37 -6.37 -8.80
C LYS A 91 -18.73 -5.73 -7.48
N TRP A 92 -19.96 -5.98 -7.04
CA TRP A 92 -20.48 -5.52 -5.77
C TRP A 92 -20.35 -6.60 -4.69
N ILE A 93 -19.88 -6.21 -3.51
CA ILE A 93 -20.01 -7.01 -2.29
C ILE A 93 -20.88 -6.24 -1.31
N ARG A 94 -22.16 -6.64 -1.23
CA ARG A 94 -23.19 -5.87 -0.50
C ARG A 94 -23.18 -4.41 -1.00
N GLY A 95 -23.03 -3.44 -0.10
CA GLY A 95 -23.05 -2.01 -0.44
C GLY A 95 -21.71 -1.41 -0.87
N ASP A 96 -20.70 -2.23 -1.18
CA ASP A 96 -19.37 -1.77 -1.59
C ASP A 96 -19.04 -2.26 -3.02
N HIS A 97 -18.68 -1.32 -3.89
CA HIS A 97 -18.15 -1.62 -5.23
C HIS A 97 -16.65 -1.92 -5.14
N LEU A 98 -16.24 -3.10 -5.61
CA LEU A 98 -14.86 -3.56 -5.53
C LEU A 98 -13.99 -2.86 -6.57
N GLY A 99 -13.00 -2.09 -6.11
CA GLY A 99 -11.98 -1.51 -7.00
C GLY A 99 -11.12 -2.60 -7.66
N PRO A 100 -10.64 -2.38 -8.90
CA PRO A 100 -9.69 -3.29 -9.54
C PRO A 100 -8.34 -3.24 -8.83
N ALA A 101 -7.58 -4.34 -8.89
CA ALA A 101 -6.25 -4.45 -8.27
C ALA A 101 -5.25 -3.42 -8.78
N VAL A 102 -5.34 -3.06 -10.06
CA VAL A 102 -4.46 -2.09 -10.71
C VAL A 102 -4.92 -0.67 -10.33
N GLY A 103 -3.97 0.18 -9.92
CA GLY A 103 -4.25 1.56 -9.50
C GLY A 103 -4.52 1.74 -8.01
N HIS A 104 -4.41 0.69 -7.18
CA HIS A 104 -4.54 0.83 -5.73
C HIS A 104 -3.54 1.80 -5.11
N THR A 105 -2.31 1.84 -5.63
CA THR A 105 -1.23 2.68 -5.09
C THR A 105 -1.24 4.11 -5.63
N THR A 106 -2.07 4.44 -6.62
CA THR A 106 -2.01 5.77 -7.26
C THR A 106 -2.61 6.88 -6.38
N HIS A 107 -3.58 6.51 -5.54
CA HIS A 107 -4.43 7.46 -4.81
C HIS A 107 -4.18 7.44 -3.30
N VAL A 108 -3.12 6.78 -2.83
CA VAL A 108 -2.78 6.73 -1.41
C VAL A 108 -1.79 7.84 -1.04
N PRO A 109 -1.85 8.39 0.20
CA PRO A 109 -2.81 8.12 1.27
C PRO A 109 -4.25 8.48 0.94
N ILE A 110 -5.20 7.83 1.62
CA ILE A 110 -6.62 7.91 1.29
C ILE A 110 -7.45 8.41 2.47
N TYR A 111 -8.32 9.38 2.22
CA TYR A 111 -9.38 9.74 3.15
C TYR A 111 -10.51 8.72 3.03
N ARG A 112 -10.97 8.21 4.18
CA ARG A 112 -12.12 7.32 4.23
C ARG A 112 -13.16 7.83 5.21
N SER A 113 -14.42 7.94 4.77
CA SER A 113 -15.53 8.34 5.63
C SER A 113 -15.65 7.41 6.85
N LYS A 114 -15.51 6.09 6.67
CA LYS A 114 -15.44 5.11 7.77
C LYS A 114 -14.31 5.37 8.77
N TRP A 115 -13.22 6.02 8.36
CA TRP A 115 -12.10 6.35 9.24
C TRP A 115 -12.21 7.74 9.86
N GLY A 116 -13.06 8.62 9.33
CA GLY A 116 -13.12 10.04 9.69
C GLY A 116 -11.79 10.76 9.44
N GLY A 117 -10.96 10.29 8.51
CA GLY A 117 -9.62 10.85 8.29
C GLY A 117 -8.74 10.05 7.34
N LEU A 118 -7.54 10.59 7.10
CA LEU A 118 -6.52 9.99 6.23
C LEU A 118 -5.93 8.70 6.82
N GLY A 119 -5.53 7.79 5.93
CA GLY A 119 -4.77 6.60 6.29
C GLY A 119 -3.84 6.15 5.19
N THR A 120 -2.75 5.51 5.61
CA THR A 120 -1.70 4.98 4.72
C THR A 120 -2.13 3.67 4.08
N LEU A 121 -1.44 3.25 3.02
CA LEU A 121 -1.68 1.97 2.34
C LEU A 121 -1.56 0.77 3.30
N HIS A 122 -0.54 0.77 4.17
CA HIS A 122 -0.38 -0.26 5.19
C HIS A 122 -1.51 -0.29 6.24
N ARG A 123 -2.22 0.83 6.47
CA ARG A 123 -3.47 0.82 7.26
C ARG A 123 -4.58 0.10 6.51
N ARG A 124 -4.67 0.28 5.18
CA ARG A 124 -5.64 -0.41 4.32
C ARG A 124 -5.40 -1.91 4.31
N TYR A 125 -4.16 -2.37 4.11
CA TYR A 125 -3.80 -3.80 4.18
C TYR A 125 -4.20 -4.46 5.49
N GLY A 126 -3.96 -3.75 6.61
CA GLY A 126 -4.40 -4.23 7.91
C GLY A 126 -5.91 -4.41 8.01
N GLY A 127 -6.71 -3.55 7.36
CA GLY A 127 -8.16 -3.70 7.27
C GLY A 127 -8.58 -4.90 6.41
N CYS A 128 -7.95 -5.08 5.24
CA CYS A 128 -8.24 -6.20 4.35
C CYS A 128 -8.01 -7.54 5.05
N ASN A 129 -6.87 -7.71 5.72
CA ASN A 129 -6.59 -8.93 6.49
C ASN A 129 -7.60 -9.18 7.63
N LYS A 130 -8.02 -8.13 8.35
CA LYS A 130 -9.06 -8.28 9.39
C LYS A 130 -10.40 -8.75 8.81
N ASN A 131 -10.80 -8.22 7.66
CA ASN A 131 -12.09 -8.56 7.05
C ASN A 131 -12.19 -10.03 6.65
N ILE A 132 -11.07 -10.66 6.28
CA ILE A 132 -11.00 -12.09 5.97
C ILE A 132 -10.68 -12.97 7.19
N ARG A 133 -10.74 -12.38 8.40
CA ARG A 133 -10.41 -13.02 9.68
C ARG A 133 -8.97 -13.58 9.72
N ALA A 134 -8.02 -12.84 9.14
CA ALA A 134 -6.59 -13.11 9.25
C ALA A 134 -5.94 -12.14 10.25
N LYS A 135 -4.87 -12.59 10.92
CA LYS A 135 -4.04 -11.71 11.76
C LYS A 135 -3.28 -10.72 10.88
N PRO A 136 -3.43 -9.40 11.07
CA PRO A 136 -2.71 -8.41 10.27
C PRO A 136 -1.21 -8.40 10.57
N PHE A 137 -0.42 -8.13 9.54
CA PHE A 137 1.01 -7.85 9.72
C PHE A 137 1.24 -6.44 10.27
N LYS A 138 2.43 -6.24 10.83
CA LYS A 138 2.86 -4.90 11.28
C LYS A 138 3.04 -3.99 10.06
N ALA A 139 2.71 -2.71 10.21
CA ALA A 139 3.05 -1.74 9.17
C ALA A 139 4.57 -1.68 9.03
N GLN A 140 5.06 -1.51 7.78
CA GLN A 140 6.48 -1.57 7.43
C GLN A 140 7.16 -2.92 7.69
N SER A 141 6.38 -4.00 7.88
CA SER A 141 6.89 -5.38 7.78
C SER A 141 7.30 -5.69 6.34
N ASP A 142 8.15 -6.70 6.18
CA ASP A 142 8.61 -7.13 4.86
C ASP A 142 7.44 -7.61 4.00
N GLU A 143 6.41 -8.23 4.58
CA GLU A 143 5.20 -8.64 3.86
C GLU A 143 4.47 -7.46 3.23
N TYR A 144 4.26 -6.38 3.99
CA TYR A 144 3.53 -5.22 3.50
C TYR A 144 4.37 -4.35 2.56
N LYS A 145 5.68 -4.20 2.83
CA LYS A 145 6.59 -3.52 1.89
C LYS A 145 6.67 -4.26 0.56
N ALA A 146 6.73 -5.60 0.59
CA ALA A 146 6.72 -6.41 -0.63
C ALA A 146 5.38 -6.28 -1.38
N LEU A 147 4.25 -6.29 -0.66
CA LEU A 147 2.93 -6.12 -1.25
C LEU A 147 2.77 -4.74 -1.92
N GLU A 148 3.18 -3.68 -1.23
CA GLU A 148 3.19 -2.31 -1.77
C GLU A 148 4.04 -2.21 -3.02
N TYR A 149 5.24 -2.82 -3.00
CA TYR A 149 6.12 -2.86 -4.16
C TYR A 149 5.49 -3.60 -5.34
N PHE A 150 4.86 -4.75 -5.09
CA PHE A 150 4.15 -5.50 -6.11
C PHE A 150 2.99 -4.70 -6.72
N GLU A 151 2.12 -4.10 -5.91
CA GLU A 151 0.98 -3.32 -6.41
C GLU A 151 1.43 -2.05 -7.16
N ALA A 152 2.52 -1.41 -6.71
CA ALA A 152 3.12 -0.28 -7.41
C ALA A 152 3.69 -0.71 -8.77
N THR A 153 4.35 -1.86 -8.85
CA THR A 153 4.83 -2.41 -10.13
C THR A 153 3.69 -2.78 -11.07
N MET A 154 2.61 -3.38 -10.55
CA MET A 154 1.43 -3.67 -11.36
C MET A 154 0.72 -2.40 -11.86
N SER A 155 0.93 -1.27 -11.19
CA SER A 155 0.36 0.04 -11.55
C SER A 155 1.35 0.92 -12.33
N ASN A 156 2.47 0.36 -12.81
CA ASN A 156 3.45 1.10 -13.58
C ASN A 156 2.82 1.73 -14.84
N GLY A 157 3.14 3.00 -15.08
CA GLY A 157 2.59 3.80 -16.18
C GLY A 157 1.30 4.56 -15.84
N LEU A 158 0.63 4.24 -14.73
CA LEU A 158 -0.53 5.00 -14.26
C LEU A 158 -0.12 6.30 -13.57
N GLU A 159 -0.97 7.31 -13.69
CA GLU A 159 -0.77 8.60 -13.05
C GLU A 159 -1.11 8.54 -11.56
N LEU A 160 -0.28 9.20 -10.75
CA LEU A 160 -0.56 9.47 -9.35
C LEU A 160 -1.71 10.47 -9.25
N ASN A 161 -2.68 10.15 -8.40
CA ASN A 161 -3.88 10.95 -8.14
C ASN A 161 -4.23 10.98 -6.64
N GLY A 162 -3.20 10.87 -5.80
CA GLY A 162 -3.31 10.98 -4.35
C GLY A 162 -3.27 12.43 -3.86
N PRO A 163 -3.85 12.73 -2.68
CA PRO A 163 -4.61 11.82 -1.83
C PRO A 163 -6.04 11.60 -2.35
N GLY A 164 -6.49 10.35 -2.37
CA GLY A 164 -7.84 9.99 -2.79
C GLY A 164 -8.88 10.13 -1.68
N ALA A 165 -10.16 10.20 -2.05
CA ALA A 165 -11.29 10.12 -1.13
C ALA A 165 -12.19 8.91 -1.46
N ARG A 166 -12.57 8.13 -0.45
CA ARG A 166 -13.49 6.97 -0.57
C ARG A 166 -14.39 6.90 0.66
N LYS A 167 -15.40 6.02 0.60
CA LYS A 167 -16.25 5.65 1.73
C LYS A 167 -15.46 4.93 2.85
#